data_AF-A0A5R9ICL0-F1
#
_entry.id   AF-A0A5R9ICL0-F1
#
_cell.length_a   1.000
_cell.length_b   1.000
_cell.length_c   1.000
_cell.angle_alpha   90.00
_cell.angle_beta   90.00
_cell.angle_gamma   90.00
#
_symmetry.space_group_name_H-M   'P 1'
#
loop_
_entity.id
_entity.type
_entity.pdbx_description
1 polymer ?
#
loop_
_entity_poly.entity_id
_entity_poly.type
_entity_poly.pdbx_seq_one_letter_code
_entity_poly.pdbx_strand_id
1 'polypeptide(L)' 'MAAKRYPLPKKLSVGLSEKAYENLRDLNGQYHYSNNYLLTILLENLDTLVDATALEQVMADFKAEYGAPAPGGMSHNA' A
#
# COMPACT_ATOMS: atom_id res chain seq x y z
N MET A 1 -8.66 -28.61 5.34
CA MET A 1 -9.38 -27.78 4.35
C MET A 1 -8.34 -27.03 3.52
N ALA A 2 -8.50 -26.95 2.20
CA ALA A 2 -7.57 -26.18 1.37
C ALA A 2 -7.76 -24.68 1.62
N ALA A 3 -6.67 -23.91 1.67
CA ALA A 3 -6.75 -22.46 1.79
C ALA A 3 -7.48 -21.85 0.59
N LYS A 4 -8.42 -20.92 0.85
CA LYS A 4 -9.08 -20.16 -0.22
C LYS A 4 -8.02 -19.30 -0.93
N ARG A 5 -8.02 -19.29 -2.27
CA ARG A 5 -7.11 -18.45 -3.07
C ARG A 5 -7.75 -17.08 -3.28
N TYR A 6 -7.01 -16.01 -2.96
CA TYR A 6 -7.45 -14.65 -3.26
C TYR A 6 -7.15 -14.31 -4.74
N PRO A 7 -8.15 -13.88 -5.53
CA PRO A 7 -7.93 -13.57 -6.93
C PRO A 7 -7.25 -12.20 -7.10
N LEU A 8 -5.92 -12.21 -7.29
CA LEU A 8 -5.21 -10.99 -7.66
C LEU A 8 -5.39 -10.66 -9.15
N PRO A 9 -5.45 -9.37 -9.54
CA PRO A 9 -5.38 -8.97 -10.94
C PRO A 9 -4.09 -9.48 -11.59
N LYS A 10 -4.19 -9.91 -12.86
CA LYS A 10 -3.06 -10.53 -13.59
C LYS A 10 -1.82 -9.63 -13.69
N LYS A 11 -2.00 -8.31 -13.69
CA LYS A 11 -0.93 -7.30 -13.69
C LYS A 11 -1.38 -6.10 -12.87
N LEU A 12 -0.67 -5.82 -11.78
CA LEU A 12 -0.77 -4.58 -11.01
C LEU A 12 0.62 -3.96 -11.02
N SER A 13 0.72 -2.71 -11.49
CA SER A 13 1.94 -1.92 -11.49
C SER A 13 1.65 -0.65 -10.70
N VAL A 14 2.30 -0.52 -9.55
CA VAL A 14 2.21 0.66 -8.69
C VAL A 14 3.59 1.31 -8.63
N GLY A 15 3.63 2.63 -8.87
CA GLY A 15 4.83 3.42 -8.66
C GLY A 15 5.05 3.59 -7.16
N LEU A 16 6.19 3.11 -6.65
CA LEU A 16 6.56 3.19 -5.24
C LEU A 16 7.92 3.89 -5.12
N SER A 17 8.13 4.61 -4.02
CA SER A 17 9.46 5.10 -3.64
C SER A 17 10.37 3.94 -3.28
N GLU A 18 11.69 4.16 -3.31
CA GLU A 18 12.69 3.14 -2.94
C GLU A 18 12.45 2.61 -1.53
N LYS A 19 12.23 3.50 -0.56
CA LYS A 19 11.89 3.14 0.83
C LYS A 19 10.65 2.24 0.92
N ALA A 20 9.59 2.55 0.16
CA ALA A 20 8.39 1.72 0.16
C ALA A 20 8.66 0.34 -0.46
N TYR A 21 9.53 0.27 -1.47
CA TYR A 21 9.94 -0.99 -2.09
C TYR A 21 10.79 -1.85 -1.14
N GLU A 22 11.71 -1.25 -0.38
CA GLU A 22 12.52 -1.92 0.64
C GLU A 22 11.63 -2.53 1.73
N ASN A 23 10.67 -1.76 2.27
CA ASN A 23 9.71 -2.27 3.26
C ASN A 23 8.94 -3.50 2.72
N LEU A 24 8.50 -3.46 1.45
CA LEU A 24 7.84 -4.62 0.83
C LEU A 24 8.79 -5.79 0.64
N ARG A 25 10.07 -5.53 0.33
CA ARG A 25 11.09 -6.57 0.18
C ARG A 25 11.38 -7.26 1.51
N ASP A 26 11.42 -6.52 2.61
CA ASP A 26 11.62 -7.09 3.94
C ASP A 26 10.44 -7.98 4.34
N LEU A 27 9.21 -7.50 4.11
CA LEU A 27 8.00 -8.30 4.30
C LEU A 27 7.97 -9.54 3.38
N ASN A 28 8.44 -9.43 2.14
CA ASN A 28 8.60 -10.56 1.25
C ASN A 28 9.63 -11.57 1.78
N GLY A 29 10.75 -11.09 2.33
CA GLY A 29 11.76 -11.93 2.95
C GLY A 29 11.22 -12.73 4.14
N GLN A 30 10.31 -12.12 4.92
CA GLN A 30 9.72 -12.73 6.11
C GLN A 30 8.56 -13.68 5.80
N TYR A 31 7.65 -13.28 4.91
CA TYR A 31 6.38 -13.98 4.68
C TYR A 31 6.30 -14.71 3.33
N HIS A 32 7.30 -14.54 2.47
CA HIS A 32 7.43 -15.18 1.15
C HIS A 32 6.27 -14.91 0.17
N TYR A 33 5.51 -13.83 0.39
CA TYR A 33 4.45 -13.39 -0.50
C TYR A 33 4.96 -12.36 -1.51
N SER A 34 4.46 -12.38 -2.75
CA SER A 34 4.81 -11.36 -3.74
C SER A 34 4.40 -9.96 -3.27
N ASN A 35 5.10 -8.91 -3.74
CA ASN A 35 4.82 -7.53 -3.35
C ASN A 35 3.36 -7.13 -3.58
N ASN A 36 2.75 -7.57 -4.68
CA ASN A 36 1.34 -7.30 -4.96
C ASN A 36 0.40 -7.99 -3.96
N TYR A 37 0.74 -9.20 -3.52
CA TYR A 37 -0.04 -9.92 -2.51
C TYR A 37 0.12 -9.29 -1.13
N LEU A 38 1.33 -8.83 -0.78
CA LEU A 38 1.59 -8.08 0.46
C LEU A 38 0.80 -6.77 0.50
N LEU A 39 0.84 -5.98 -0.58
CA LEU A 39 0.03 -4.76 -0.69
C LEU A 39 -1.46 -5.06 -0.53
N THR A 40 -1.93 -6.16 -1.13
CA THR A 40 -3.33 -6.58 -0.98
C THR A 40 -3.66 -6.89 0.48
N ILE A 41 -2.84 -7.67 1.17
CA ILE A 41 -3.04 -7.96 2.61
C ILE A 41 -3.08 -6.65 3.41
N LEU A 42 -2.12 -5.75 3.21
CA LEU A 42 -2.02 -4.51 3.96
C LEU A 42 -3.24 -3.61 3.75
N LEU A 43 -3.67 -3.44 2.50
CA LEU A 43 -4.76 -2.53 2.16
C LEU A 43 -6.14 -3.09 2.54
N GLU A 44 -6.37 -4.39 2.34
CA GLU A 44 -7.64 -5.04 2.71
C GLU A 44 -7.84 -5.14 4.23
N ASN A 45 -6.76 -4.98 5.01
CA ASN A 45 -6.80 -5.04 6.47
C ASN A 45 -6.37 -3.71 7.11
N LEU A 46 -6.40 -2.60 6.37
CA LEU A 46 -5.87 -1.31 6.83
C LEU A 46 -6.50 -0.87 8.16
N ASP A 47 -7.83 -0.92 8.26
CA ASP A 47 -8.58 -0.54 9.45
C ASP A 47 -8.31 -1.44 10.67
N THR A 48 -7.80 -2.65 10.43
CA THR A 48 -7.39 -3.57 11.50
C THR A 48 -5.93 -3.35 11.91
N LEU A 49 -5.09 -2.90 10.98
CA LEU A 49 -3.65 -2.71 11.20
C LEU A 49 -3.31 -1.33 11.75
N VAL A 50 -4.12 -0.31 11.48
CA VAL A 50 -3.81 1.09 11.78
C VAL A 50 -4.99 1.79 12.45
N ASP A 51 -4.70 2.53 13.53
CA ASP A 51 -5.67 3.43 14.16
C ASP A 51 -5.97 4.64 13.26
N ALA A 52 -7.24 5.06 13.20
CA ALA A 52 -7.68 6.14 12.31
C ALA A 52 -6.95 7.47 12.58
N THR A 53 -6.71 7.83 13.84
CA THR A 53 -6.00 9.05 14.20
C THR A 53 -4.53 8.98 13.79
N ALA A 54 -3.88 7.82 13.95
CA ALA A 54 -2.51 7.62 13.49
C ALA A 54 -2.41 7.73 11.96
N LEU A 55 -3.38 7.17 11.23
CA LEU A 55 -3.45 7.26 9.78
C LEU A 55 -3.59 8.72 9.32
N GLU A 56 -4.51 9.48 9.92
CA GLU A 56 -4.71 10.90 9.61
C GLU A 56 -3.43 11.73 9.84
N GLN A 57 -2.74 11.48 10.95
CA GLN A 57 -1.50 12.19 11.27
C GLN A 57 -0.41 11.91 10.21
N VAL A 58 -0.20 10.64 9.84
CA VAL A 58 0.80 10.28 8.82
C VAL A 58 0.48 10.91 7.47
N MET A 59 -0.80 10.94 7.08
CA MET A 59 -1.24 11.59 5.84
C MET A 59 -0.99 13.11 5.87
N ALA A 60 -1.26 13.75 7.01
CA ALA A 60 -1.01 15.18 7.20
C ALA A 60 0.50 15.50 7.13
N ASP A 61 1.33 14.72 7.81
CA ASP A 61 2.78 14.90 7.84
C ASP A 61 3.39 14.69 6.46
N PHE A 62 2.98 13.63 5.75
CA PHE A 62 3.46 13.35 4.40
C PHE A 62 3.09 14.48 3.42
N LYS A 63 1.87 14.99 3.52
CA LYS A 63 1.43 16.15 2.72
C LYS A 63 2.18 17.42 3.09
N ALA A 64 2.50 17.64 4.37
CA ALA A 64 3.28 18.79 4.81
C ALA A 64 4.72 18.73 4.28
N GLU A 65 5.32 17.54 4.23
CA GLU A 65 6.70 17.33 3.75
C GLU A 65 6.82 17.41 2.23
N TYR A 66 5.95 16.71 1.49
CA TYR A 66 6.08 16.57 0.03
C TYR A 66 5.06 17.39 -0.78
N GLY A 67 4.12 18.03 -0.11
CA GLY A 67 3.00 18.73 -0.74
C GLY A 67 1.90 17.79 -1.23
N ALA A 68 0.79 18.39 -1.69
CA ALA A 68 -0.20 17.66 -2.45
C ALA A 68 0.27 17.47 -3.90
N PRO A 69 -0.04 16.35 -4.55
CA PRO A 69 0.24 16.17 -5.97
C PRO A 69 -0.42 17.30 -6.78
N ALA A 70 0.27 17.78 -7.82
CA ALA A 70 -0.21 18.89 -8.63
C ALA A 70 -1.61 18.58 -9.22
N PRO A 71 -2.55 19.55 -9.22
CA PRO A 71 -3.86 19.36 -9.81
C PRO A 71 -3.71 19.01 -11.30
N GLY A 72 -4.10 17.77 -11.65
CA GLY A 72 -3.91 17.17 -12.98
C GLY A 72 -2.95 15.95 -13.02
N GLY A 73 -2.18 15.70 -11.96
CA GLY A 73 -1.27 14.54 -11.86
C GLY A 73 -1.93 13.26 -11.32
N MET A 74 -3.04 13.39 -10.61
CA MET A 74 -3.87 12.27 -10.15
C MET A 74 -5.25 12.39 -10.77
N SER A 75 -5.50 11.60 -11.81
CA SER A 75 -6.85 11.41 -12.34
C SER A 75 -7.69 10.73 -11.26
N HIS A 76 -8.60 11.46 -10.64
CA HIS A 76 -9.74 10.85 -9.96
C HIS A 76 -10.63 10.26 -11.05
N ASN A 77 -10.37 9.00 -11.43
CA ASN A 77 -11.41 8.22 -12.09
C ASN A 77 -12.44 7.91 -11.01
N ALA A 78 -13.51 8.72 -10.98
CA ALA A 78 -14.76 8.37 -10.33
C ALA A 78 -15.40 7.14 -11.00
#